data_AF-K1UD39-F1
#
_entry.id   AF-K1UD39-F1
#
_cell.length_a   1.000
_cell.length_b   1.000
_cell.length_c   1.000
_cell.angle_alpha   90.00
_cell.angle_beta   90.00
_cell.angle_gamma   90.00
#
_symmetry.space_group_name_H-M   'P 1'
#
loop_
_entity.id
_entity.type
_entity.pdbx_description
1 polymer ?
#
loop_
_entity_poly.entity_id
_entity_poly.type
_entity_poly.pdbx_seq_one_letter_code
_entity_poly.pdbx_strand_id
1 'polypeptide(L)'
;MKEIHMRDFDFIVSPAKLLTPEIVQMVSSIHEHKGKQELFLEANVDELKTLLEVALIQSTGASNRIEGIFTSDKRLEELVSQKAEPRNRSEQEIAGYREVLSTIYEGYEYINQDRTLFCSYIEICTPIHRGLPVEVIRIPIM
;
A
#
# COMPACT_ATOMS: atom_id res chain seq x y z
N MET A 1 -9.39 32.32 5.36
CA MET A 1 -9.60 30.89 5.06
C MET A 1 -9.64 30.75 3.55
N LYS A 2 -8.80 29.91 2.96
CA LYS A 2 -8.87 29.59 1.52
C LYS A 2 -10.04 28.62 1.33
N GLU A 3 -11.03 28.96 0.53
CA GLU A 3 -12.07 28.00 0.13
C GLU A 3 -11.40 26.82 -0.57
N ILE A 4 -11.61 25.62 -0.05
CA ILE A 4 -11.19 24.38 -0.69
C ILE A 4 -12.28 24.05 -1.71
N HIS A 5 -12.02 24.36 -2.97
CA HIS A 5 -12.90 23.99 -4.07
C HIS A 5 -12.77 22.48 -4.30
N MET A 6 -13.65 21.68 -3.68
CA MET A 6 -13.74 20.26 -4.01
C MET A 6 -14.26 20.14 -5.44
N ARG A 7 -13.50 19.46 -6.30
CA ARG A 7 -13.96 19.14 -7.64
C ARG A 7 -15.11 18.15 -7.54
N ASP A 8 -16.24 18.48 -8.14
CA ASP A 8 -17.33 17.52 -8.33
C ASP A 8 -16.89 16.46 -9.35
N PHE A 9 -16.75 15.23 -8.89
CA PHE A 9 -16.47 14.07 -9.73
C PHE A 9 -17.77 13.28 -9.96
N ASP A 10 -18.29 13.33 -11.19
CA ASP A 10 -19.41 12.48 -11.62
C ASP A 10 -18.87 11.11 -12.05
N PHE A 11 -18.96 10.12 -11.17
CA PHE A 11 -18.46 8.77 -11.42
C PHE A 11 -19.35 7.91 -12.35
N ILE A 12 -20.50 8.43 -12.80
CA ILE A 12 -21.42 7.70 -13.69
C ILE A 12 -21.23 8.14 -15.13
N VAL A 13 -21.16 9.45 -15.38
CA VAL A 13 -21.12 10.01 -16.74
C VAL A 13 -19.72 10.41 -17.17
N SER A 14 -18.88 10.87 -16.23
CA SER A 14 -17.51 11.31 -16.53
C SER A 14 -16.56 10.21 -17.03
N PRO A 15 -16.66 8.92 -16.60
CA PRO A 15 -15.72 7.88 -17.04
C PRO A 15 -15.70 7.68 -18.56
N ALA A 16 -16.84 7.84 -19.25
CA ALA A 16 -16.90 7.74 -20.70
C ALA A 16 -16.00 8.79 -21.40
N LYS A 17 -15.82 9.96 -20.77
CA LYS A 17 -14.94 11.03 -21.27
C LYS A 17 -13.46 10.75 -21.01
N LEU A 18 -13.14 9.80 -20.12
CA LEU A 18 -11.78 9.38 -19.79
C LEU A 18 -11.26 8.29 -20.74
N LEU A 19 -12.09 7.72 -21.62
CA LEU A 19 -11.67 6.75 -22.63
C LEU A 19 -11.04 7.44 -23.86
N THR A 20 -10.07 8.33 -23.62
CA THR A 20 -9.30 8.94 -24.71
C THR A 20 -8.38 7.88 -25.34
N PRO A 21 -7.99 8.04 -26.62
CA PRO A 21 -7.04 7.14 -27.25
C PRO A 21 -5.75 6.94 -26.45
N GLU A 22 -5.23 7.99 -25.79
CA GLU A 22 -4.02 7.86 -24.97
C GLU A 22 -4.25 7.00 -23.73
N ILE A 23 -5.37 7.19 -23.03
CA ILE A 23 -5.70 6.38 -21.84
C ILE A 23 -5.93 4.93 -22.24
N VAL A 24 -6.65 4.69 -23.34
CA VAL A 24 -6.86 3.33 -23.86
C VAL A 24 -5.52 2.70 -24.23
N GLN A 25 -4.62 3.42 -24.89
CA GLN A 25 -3.28 2.92 -25.22
C GLN A 25 -2.46 2.56 -23.97
N MET A 26 -2.50 3.41 -22.92
CA MET A 26 -1.83 3.12 -21.66
C MET A 26 -2.40 1.86 -20.99
N VAL A 27 -3.73 1.73 -20.92
CA VAL A 27 -4.39 0.54 -20.35
C VAL A 27 -4.06 -0.72 -21.16
N SER A 28 -4.06 -0.64 -22.50
CA SER A 28 -3.65 -1.74 -23.37
C SER A 28 -2.20 -2.15 -23.13
N SER A 29 -1.30 -1.19 -22.93
CA SER A 29 0.12 -1.47 -22.63
C SER A 29 0.28 -2.17 -21.28
N ILE A 30 -0.44 -1.70 -20.25
CA ILE A 30 -0.48 -2.36 -18.94
C ILE A 30 -0.99 -3.80 -19.07
N HIS A 31 -2.04 -4.03 -19.88
CA HIS A 31 -2.59 -5.35 -20.10
C HIS A 31 -1.61 -6.30 -20.81
N GLU A 32 -0.88 -5.81 -21.81
CA GLU A 32 0.17 -6.58 -22.49
C GLU A 32 1.29 -6.98 -21.52
N HIS A 33 1.74 -6.05 -20.67
CA HIS A 33 2.75 -6.34 -19.65
C HIS A 33 2.24 -7.34 -18.61
N LYS A 34 0.97 -7.22 -18.18
CA LYS A 34 0.33 -8.19 -17.28
C LYS A 34 0.27 -9.58 -17.90
N GLY A 35 -0.05 -9.70 -19.19
CA GLY A 35 -0.04 -10.99 -19.89
C GLY A 35 1.36 -11.62 -19.96
N LYS A 36 2.41 -10.81 -20.11
CA LYS A 36 3.81 -11.28 -20.07
C LYS A 36 4.27 -11.67 -18.65
N GLN A 37 3.64 -11.13 -17.61
CA GLN A 37 4.04 -11.36 -16.22
C GLN A 37 3.99 -12.84 -15.83
N GLU A 38 3.01 -13.60 -16.30
CA GLU A 38 2.87 -15.04 -16.01
C GLU A 38 4.11 -15.82 -16.45
N LEU A 39 4.68 -15.49 -17.62
CA LEU A 39 5.90 -16.13 -18.13
C LEU A 39 7.13 -15.85 -17.25
N PHE A 40 7.20 -14.67 -16.63
CA PHE A 40 8.30 -14.31 -15.73
C PHE A 40 8.15 -14.93 -14.35
N LEU A 41 6.92 -15.14 -13.87
CA LEU A 41 6.66 -15.77 -12.57
C LEU A 41 7.21 -17.19 -12.51
N GLU A 42 7.18 -17.94 -13.62
CA GLU A 42 7.74 -19.29 -13.69
C GLU A 42 9.26 -19.29 -13.91
N ALA A 43 9.76 -18.38 -14.75
CA ALA A 43 11.16 -18.38 -15.18
C ALA A 43 12.13 -17.72 -14.19
N ASN A 44 11.70 -16.68 -13.47
CA ASN A 44 12.59 -15.76 -12.75
C ASN A 44 12.18 -15.56 -11.28
N VAL A 45 11.79 -16.63 -10.60
CA VAL A 45 11.24 -16.59 -9.23
C VAL A 45 12.14 -15.83 -8.25
N ASP A 46 13.45 -16.07 -8.27
CA ASP A 46 14.36 -15.46 -7.29
C ASP A 46 14.59 -13.96 -7.55
N GLU A 47 14.69 -13.55 -8.81
CA GLU A 47 14.77 -12.13 -9.19
C GLU A 47 13.50 -11.38 -8.78
N LEU A 48 12.33 -12.01 -8.99
CA LEU A 48 11.04 -11.43 -8.61
C LEU A 48 10.89 -11.30 -7.09
N LYS A 49 11.44 -12.23 -6.30
CA LYS A 49 11.48 -12.07 -4.83
C LYS A 49 12.30 -10.86 -4.41
N THR A 50 13.49 -10.67 -5.00
CA THR A 50 14.32 -9.50 -4.71
C THR A 50 13.62 -8.20 -5.13
N LEU A 51 12.98 -8.17 -6.30
CA LEU A 51 12.21 -7.00 -6.75
C LEU A 51 11.03 -6.70 -5.84
N LEU A 52 10.36 -7.74 -5.31
CA LEU A 52 9.28 -7.59 -4.34
C LEU A 52 9.78 -6.93 -3.04
N GLU A 53 10.92 -7.37 -2.49
CA GLU A 53 11.51 -6.76 -1.29
C GLU A 53 11.81 -5.28 -1.51
N VAL A 54 12.43 -4.93 -2.64
CA VAL A 54 12.69 -3.53 -3.01
C VAL A 54 11.39 -2.73 -3.14
N ALA A 55 10.38 -3.29 -3.80
CA ALA A 55 9.10 -2.62 -4.00
C ALA A 55 8.37 -2.36 -2.68
N LEU A 56 8.43 -3.28 -1.71
CA LEU A 56 7.82 -3.09 -0.38
C LEU A 56 8.48 -1.95 0.40
N ILE A 57 9.81 -1.86 0.38
CA ILE A 57 10.56 -0.77 1.01
C ILE A 57 10.18 0.57 0.37
N GLN A 58 10.19 0.63 -0.97
CA GLN A 58 9.90 1.86 -1.70
C GLN A 58 8.45 2.32 -1.54
N SER A 59 7.50 1.39 -1.61
CA SER A 59 6.07 1.66 -1.44
C SER A 59 5.78 2.23 -0.04
N THR A 60 6.34 1.60 1.00
CA THR A 60 6.24 2.06 2.38
C THR A 60 6.88 3.45 2.52
N GLY A 61 8.13 3.61 2.10
CA GLY A 61 8.85 4.87 2.23
C GLY A 61 8.20 6.03 1.48
N ALA A 62 7.71 5.82 0.26
CA ALA A 62 7.08 6.86 -0.54
C ALA A 62 5.72 7.27 0.05
N SER A 63 4.88 6.30 0.43
CA SER A 63 3.55 6.54 0.98
C SER A 63 3.60 7.22 2.34
N ASN A 64 4.50 6.82 3.22
CA ASN A 64 4.69 7.53 4.50
C ASN A 64 5.23 8.95 4.27
N ARG A 65 6.10 9.16 3.27
CA ARG A 65 6.71 10.47 2.99
C ARG A 65 5.73 11.50 2.44
N ILE A 66 4.71 11.10 1.67
CA ILE A 66 3.66 12.04 1.22
C ILE A 66 2.84 12.59 2.40
N GLU A 67 2.76 11.84 3.50
CA GLU A 67 2.11 12.24 4.76
C GLU A 67 3.07 12.94 5.73
N GLY A 68 4.32 13.19 5.33
CA GLY A 68 5.34 13.82 6.18
C GLY A 68 5.98 12.90 7.20
N ILE A 69 5.81 11.58 7.08
CA ILE A 69 6.39 10.56 7.95
C ILE A 69 7.63 10.00 7.28
N PHE A 70 8.80 10.13 7.91
CA PHE A 70 10.06 9.65 7.32
C PHE A 70 11.08 9.24 8.38
N THR A 71 12.03 8.41 7.94
CA THR A 71 13.26 8.06 8.66
C THR A 71 14.40 7.96 7.63
N SER A 72 15.62 7.66 8.06
CA SER A 72 16.74 7.42 7.14
C SER A 72 16.52 6.15 6.31
N ASP A 73 17.04 6.07 5.09
CA ASP A 73 16.84 4.91 4.19
C ASP A 73 17.30 3.59 4.83
N LYS A 74 18.47 3.59 5.49
CA LYS A 74 18.96 2.43 6.25
C LYS A 74 17.93 1.97 7.30
N ARG A 75 17.32 2.94 7.98
CA ARG A 75 16.36 2.64 9.04
C ARG A 75 15.02 2.17 8.49
N LEU A 76 14.59 2.72 7.36
CA LEU A 76 13.42 2.25 6.63
C LEU A 76 13.60 0.78 6.22
N GLU A 77 14.76 0.42 5.68
CA GLU A 77 15.11 -0.95 5.32
C GLU A 77 15.11 -1.90 6.55
N GLU A 78 15.72 -1.49 7.67
CA GLU A 78 15.67 -2.26 8.92
C GLU A 78 14.23 -2.48 9.42
N LEU A 79 13.39 -1.46 9.32
CA LEU A 79 11.98 -1.55 9.74
C LEU A 79 11.18 -2.45 8.80
N VAL A 80 11.34 -2.32 7.49
CA VAL A 80 10.52 -3.05 6.52
C VAL A 80 11.01 -4.50 6.36
N SER A 81 12.30 -4.72 6.15
CA SER A 81 12.85 -6.05 5.82
C SER A 81 13.24 -6.86 7.06
N GLN A 82 13.80 -6.22 8.08
CA GLN A 82 14.34 -6.91 9.26
C GLN A 82 13.39 -6.90 10.47
N LYS A 83 12.23 -6.28 10.31
CA LYS A 83 11.21 -6.08 11.37
C LYS A 83 11.79 -5.50 12.66
N ALA A 84 12.73 -4.56 12.53
CA ALA A 84 13.35 -3.93 13.69
C ALA A 84 12.32 -3.20 14.57
N GLU A 85 12.57 -3.15 15.89
CA GLU A 85 11.74 -2.42 16.85
C GLU A 85 11.75 -0.91 16.58
N PRO A 86 10.60 -0.24 16.41
CA PRO A 86 10.53 1.19 16.11
C PRO A 86 10.93 2.05 17.32
N ARG A 87 11.69 3.12 17.06
CA ARG A 87 12.30 3.97 18.11
C ARG A 87 11.52 5.25 18.40
N ASN A 88 10.66 5.66 17.49
CA ASN A 88 9.89 6.90 17.59
C ASN A 88 8.56 6.73 16.86
N ARG A 89 7.69 7.75 16.97
CA ARG A 89 6.36 7.73 16.37
C ARG A 89 6.39 7.51 14.85
N SER A 90 7.30 8.17 14.12
CA SER A 90 7.40 8.01 12.67
C SER A 90 7.78 6.58 12.29
N GLU A 91 8.69 5.96 13.03
CA GLU A 91 9.05 4.55 12.83
C GLU A 91 7.90 3.59 13.18
N GLN A 92 7.10 3.91 14.21
CA GLN A 92 5.90 3.13 14.56
C GLN A 92 4.86 3.20 13.43
N GLU A 93 4.65 4.38 12.84
CA GLU A 93 3.74 4.55 11.70
C GLU A 93 4.24 3.82 10.44
N ILE A 94 5.55 3.83 10.18
CA ILE A 94 6.18 3.05 9.10
C ILE A 94 6.01 1.53 9.36
N ALA A 95 6.27 1.06 10.57
CA ALA A 95 6.11 -0.35 10.93
C ALA A 95 4.65 -0.80 10.86
N GLY A 96 3.70 0.06 11.24
CA GLY A 96 2.27 -0.19 11.08
C GLY A 96 1.86 -0.31 9.62
N TYR A 97 2.34 0.59 8.75
CA TYR A 97 2.06 0.52 7.32
C TYR A 97 2.60 -0.78 6.69
N ARG A 98 3.80 -1.22 7.08
CA ARG A 98 4.37 -2.52 6.70
C ARG A 98 3.44 -3.68 7.07
N GLU A 99 2.97 -3.74 8.32
CA GLU A 99 2.10 -4.83 8.79
C GLU A 99 0.79 -4.89 8.01
N VAL A 100 0.19 -3.73 7.74
CA VAL A 100 -1.03 -3.67 6.93
C VAL A 100 -0.79 -4.14 5.50
N LEU A 101 0.30 -3.69 4.87
CA LEU A 101 0.67 -4.17 3.53
C LEU A 101 0.89 -5.68 3.50
N SER A 102 1.58 -6.25 4.49
CA SER A 102 1.81 -7.70 4.59
C SER A 102 0.49 -8.46 4.74
N THR A 103 -0.41 -7.96 5.59
CA THR A 103 -1.72 -8.56 5.83
C THR A 103 -2.56 -8.59 4.55
N ILE A 104 -2.57 -7.50 3.79
CA ILE A 104 -3.27 -7.45 2.50
C ILE A 104 -2.61 -8.43 1.51
N TYR A 105 -1.29 -8.41 1.41
CA TYR A 105 -0.56 -9.27 0.47
C TYR A 105 -0.74 -10.75 0.76
N GLU A 106 -0.75 -11.16 2.03
CA GLU A 106 -0.92 -12.57 2.43
C GLU A 106 -2.40 -13.00 2.42
N GLY A 107 -3.33 -12.08 2.67
CA GLY A 107 -4.75 -12.36 2.84
C GLY A 107 -5.65 -12.03 1.64
N TYR A 108 -5.11 -11.52 0.53
CA TYR A 108 -5.91 -10.94 -0.56
C TYR A 108 -6.99 -11.86 -1.14
N GLU A 109 -6.77 -13.18 -1.13
CA GLU A 109 -7.76 -14.16 -1.63
C GLU A 109 -9.01 -14.28 -0.74
N TYR A 110 -8.87 -13.98 0.55
CA TYR A 110 -9.93 -14.06 1.57
C TYR A 110 -10.54 -12.70 1.89
N ILE A 111 -10.00 -11.66 1.26
CA ILE A 111 -10.41 -10.28 1.42
C ILE A 111 -11.61 -9.99 0.50
N ASN A 112 -12.81 -9.94 1.07
CA ASN A 112 -14.01 -9.48 0.36
C ASN A 112 -13.93 -7.96 0.13
N GLN A 113 -14.11 -7.50 -1.12
CA GLN A 113 -13.99 -6.10 -1.55
C GLN A 113 -15.06 -5.13 -0.98
N ASP A 114 -15.73 -5.50 0.11
CA ASP A 114 -16.67 -4.65 0.83
C ASP A 114 -15.94 -3.59 1.69
N ARG A 115 -16.67 -2.54 2.07
CA ARG A 115 -16.20 -1.43 2.94
C ARG A 115 -15.46 -1.87 4.21
N THR A 116 -15.64 -3.11 4.64
CA THR A 116 -15.05 -3.70 5.84
C THR A 116 -13.51 -3.63 5.84
N LEU A 117 -12.86 -3.78 4.68
CA LEU A 117 -11.40 -3.66 4.55
C LEU A 117 -10.89 -2.25 4.79
N PHE A 118 -11.63 -1.27 4.26
CA PHE A 118 -11.29 0.12 4.42
C PHE A 118 -11.39 0.55 5.89
N CYS A 119 -12.39 0.03 6.61
CA CYS A 119 -12.54 0.28 8.04
C CYS A 119 -11.47 -0.43 8.87
N SER A 120 -11.12 -1.68 8.56
CA SER A 120 -10.04 -2.40 9.27
C SER A 120 -8.65 -1.81 9.02
N TYR A 121 -8.38 -1.31 7.80
CA TYR A 121 -7.19 -0.51 7.49
C TYR A 121 -7.09 0.75 8.38
N ILE A 122 -8.20 1.47 8.54
CA ILE A 122 -8.26 2.65 9.41
C ILE A 122 -8.10 2.26 10.87
N GLU A 123 -8.71 1.17 11.35
CA GLU A 123 -8.62 0.69 12.73
C GLU A 123 -7.22 0.21 13.12
N ILE A 124 -6.42 -0.30 12.18
CA ILE A 124 -5.02 -0.66 12.45
C ILE A 124 -4.13 0.60 12.53
N CYS A 125 -4.40 1.60 11.69
CA CYS A 125 -3.61 2.84 11.64
C CYS A 125 -4.02 3.88 12.70
N THR A 126 -5.26 3.84 13.22
CA THR A 126 -5.77 4.85 14.19
C THR A 126 -5.16 4.79 15.60
N PRO A 127 -4.88 3.62 16.21
CA PRO A 127 -4.17 3.54 17.50
C PRO A 127 -2.79 4.17 17.42
N ILE A 128 -2.10 4.00 16.28
CA ILE A 128 -0.78 4.56 16.01
C ILE A 128 -0.82 6.10 15.93
N HIS A 129 -1.85 6.66 15.29
CA HIS A 129 -2.09 8.11 15.28
C HIS A 129 -2.45 8.70 16.66
N ARG A 130 -2.97 7.89 17.60
CA ARG A 130 -3.40 8.31 18.94
C ARG A 130 -2.41 7.99 20.07
N GLY A 131 -1.26 7.39 19.77
CA GLY A 131 -0.23 7.06 20.77
C GLY A 131 -0.62 5.95 21.74
N LEU A 132 -1.50 5.04 21.32
CA LEU A 132 -1.89 3.87 22.13
C LEU A 132 -0.90 2.71 21.91
N PRO A 133 -0.62 1.89 22.95
CA PRO A 133 0.33 0.79 22.86
C PRO A 133 -0.08 -0.25 21.79
N VAL A 134 0.92 -0.75 21.05
CA VAL A 134 0.82 -1.64 19.87
C VAL A 134 0.37 -3.07 20.23
N GLU A 135 0.04 -3.36 21.49
CA GLU A 135 -0.27 -4.72 21.97
C GLU A 135 -1.65 -5.26 21.57
N VAL A 136 -2.49 -4.49 20.87
CA VAL A 136 -3.88 -4.88 20.58
C VAL A 136 -4.16 -4.96 19.08
N ILE A 137 -3.39 -5.75 18.34
CA ILE A 137 -3.84 -6.23 17.01
C ILE A 137 -3.44 -7.70 16.83
N ARG A 138 -3.92 -8.55 17.75
CA ARG A 138 -4.26 -9.94 17.38
C ARG A 138 -5.75 -9.96 17.11
N ILE A 139 -6.15 -9.72 15.87
CA ILE A 139 -7.50 -10.13 15.43
C ILE A 139 -7.37 -11.60 14.97
N PRO A 140 -8.10 -12.54 15.57
CA PRO A 140 -8.18 -13.89 15.04
C PRO A 140 -8.93 -13.81 13.72
N ILE A 141 -8.25 -14.19 12.64
CA ILE A 141 -8.92 -14.48 11.36
C ILE A 141 -9.81 -15.69 11.64
N MET A 142 -11.13 -15.50 11.61
CA MET A 142 -12.12 -16.58 11.61
C MET A 142 -12.92 -16.50 10.31
#